data_AF-W3WGY3-F1
#
_entry.id   AF-W3WGY3-F1
#
_cell.length_a   1.000
_cell.length_b   1.000
_cell.length_c   1.000
_cell.angle_alpha   90.00
_cell.angle_beta   90.00
_cell.angle_gamma   90.00
#
_symmetry.space_group_name_H-M   'P 1'
#
loop_
_entity.id
_entity.type
_entity.pdbx_description
1 polymer ?
#
loop_
_entity_poly.entity_id
_entity_poly.type
_entity_poly.pdbx_seq_one_letter_code
_entity_poly.pdbx_strand_id
1 'polypeptide(L)'
;MSRLSTATWRYLGLGVAASYAGLGVFQAIQPVKAALGFYDIPKHVISPQVDARQQVGWLMTLIAARDISTAVILFTFAYKGKTREMGTVILGSLIVCAADSVTAWTRRGPATGLGLLVGAGIWGVIGYGLAF
;
A
#
# COMPACT_ATOMS: atom_id res chain seq x y z
N MET A 1 22.76 -14.15 -8.52
CA MET A 1 22.55 -15.02 -7.35
C MET A 1 22.43 -14.13 -6.12
N SER A 2 21.24 -13.98 -5.55
CA SER A 2 21.04 -13.09 -4.39
C SER A 2 21.88 -13.57 -3.20
N ARG A 3 22.64 -12.68 -2.57
CA ARG A 3 23.47 -12.99 -1.38
C ARG A 3 22.65 -13.29 -0.11
N LEU A 4 21.31 -13.24 -0.18
CA LEU A 4 20.39 -13.49 0.92
C LEU A 4 19.76 -14.89 0.82
N SER A 5 19.46 -15.49 1.96
CA SER A 5 18.78 -16.79 2.02
C SER A 5 17.32 -16.69 1.55
N THR A 6 16.76 -17.79 1.04
CA THR A 6 15.34 -17.88 0.66
C THR A 6 14.39 -17.52 1.81
N ALA A 7 14.75 -17.88 3.04
CA ALA A 7 13.97 -17.54 4.23
C ALA A 7 13.94 -16.03 4.45
N THR A 8 15.07 -15.34 4.28
CA THR A 8 15.17 -13.88 4.41
C THR A 8 14.22 -13.18 3.44
N TRP A 9 14.25 -13.57 2.16
CA TRP A 9 13.34 -12.98 1.17
C TRP A 9 11.87 -13.23 1.50
N ARG A 10 11.54 -14.43 1.98
CA ARG A 10 10.18 -14.75 2.40
C ARG A 10 9.71 -13.88 3.57
N TYR A 11 10.56 -13.61 4.56
CA TYR A 11 10.23 -12.71 5.67
C TYR A 11 10.07 -11.26 5.20
N LEU A 12 10.91 -10.80 4.27
CA LEU A 12 10.76 -9.48 3.67
C LEU A 12 9.41 -9.34 2.94
N GLY A 13 9.02 -10.35 2.15
CA GLY A 13 7.70 -10.39 1.51
C GLY A 13 6.54 -10.41 2.50
N LEU A 14 6.66 -11.15 3.61
CA LEU A 14 5.68 -11.12 4.70
C LEU A 14 5.60 -9.75 5.38
N GLY A 15 6.71 -9.02 5.48
CA GLY A 15 6.73 -7.63 5.94
C GLY A 15 5.92 -6.70 5.03
N VAL A 16 6.03 -6.89 3.71
CA VAL A 16 5.19 -6.17 2.72
C VAL A 16 3.71 -6.54 2.92
N ALA A 17 3.39 -7.82 3.11
CA ALA A 17 2.03 -8.28 3.39
C ALA A 17 1.44 -7.65 4.66
N ALA A 18 2.22 -7.61 5.74
CA ALA A 18 1.82 -6.98 7.00
C ALA A 18 1.60 -5.47 6.85
N SER A 19 2.41 -4.80 6.02
CA SER A 19 2.25 -3.38 5.75
C SER A 19 0.95 -3.09 4.99
N TYR A 20 0.63 -3.88 3.95
CA TYR A 20 -0.66 -3.81 3.26
C TYR A 20 -1.83 -4.07 4.21
N ALA A 21 -1.73 -5.08 5.08
CA ALA A 21 -2.78 -5.35 6.06
C ALA A 21 -3.00 -4.16 7.01
N GLY A 22 -1.91 -3.59 7.56
CA GLY A 22 -1.98 -2.45 8.45
C GLY A 22 -2.58 -1.20 7.79
N LEU A 23 -2.15 -0.90 6.55
CA LEU A 23 -2.70 0.21 5.76
C LEU A 23 -4.18 0.01 5.47
N GLY A 24 -4.57 -1.18 5.01
CA GLY A 24 -5.96 -1.49 4.71
C GLY A 24 -6.87 -1.43 5.93
N VAL A 25 -6.45 -1.99 7.07
CA VAL A 25 -7.20 -1.89 8.33
C VAL A 25 -7.35 -0.44 8.79
N PHE A 26 -6.28 0.36 8.70
CA PHE A 26 -6.34 1.78 9.08
C PHE A 26 -7.32 2.57 8.20
N GLN A 27 -7.29 2.35 6.88
CA GLN A 27 -8.20 2.98 5.93
C GLN A 27 -9.66 2.54 6.12
N ALA A 28 -9.89 1.29 6.49
CA ALA A 28 -11.24 0.78 6.78
C ALA A 28 -11.84 1.37 8.07
N ILE A 29 -11.04 1.43 9.15
CA ILE A 29 -11.53 1.87 10.47
C ILE A 29 -11.61 3.40 10.54
N GLN A 30 -10.64 4.11 9.93
CA GLN A 30 -10.53 5.57 10.03
C GLN A 30 -10.39 6.25 8.65
N PRO A 31 -11.37 6.08 7.73
CA PRO A 31 -11.24 6.51 6.34
C PRO A 31 -10.96 8.02 6.20
N VAL A 32 -11.64 8.86 6.97
CA VAL A 32 -11.42 10.33 6.92
C VAL A 32 -10.01 10.71 7.41
N LYS A 33 -9.51 10.05 8.46
CA LYS A 33 -8.15 10.31 8.96
C LYS A 33 -7.09 9.78 8.01
N ALA A 34 -7.35 8.65 7.36
CA ALA A 34 -6.48 8.11 6.31
C ALA A 34 -6.41 9.06 5.11
N ALA A 35 -7.55 9.57 4.63
CA ALA A 35 -7.60 10.54 3.55
C ALA A 35 -6.84 11.84 3.86
N LEU A 36 -6.99 12.37 5.07
CA LEU A 36 -6.19 13.50 5.57
C LEU A 36 -4.70 13.14 5.64
N GLY A 37 -4.40 11.95 6.17
CA GLY A 37 -3.05 11.46 6.42
C GLY A 37 -2.24 11.17 5.17
N PHE A 38 -2.87 10.79 4.06
CA PHE A 38 -2.16 10.47 2.81
C PHE A 38 -2.32 11.56 1.73
N TYR A 39 -3.47 12.23 1.69
CA TYR A 39 -3.83 13.11 0.57
C TYR A 39 -4.20 14.53 0.97
N ASP A 40 -4.11 14.88 2.27
CA ASP A 40 -4.38 16.22 2.81
C ASP A 40 -5.72 16.83 2.34
N ILE A 41 -6.76 16.01 2.19
CA ILE A 41 -8.08 16.49 1.77
C ILE A 41 -8.61 17.46 2.84
N PRO A 42 -8.78 18.76 2.56
CA PRO A 42 -8.96 19.74 3.61
C PRO A 42 -10.19 19.46 4.48
N LYS A 43 -10.04 19.52 5.81
CA LYS A 43 -11.16 19.27 6.75
C LYS A 43 -12.38 20.15 6.46
N HIS A 44 -12.18 21.38 5.97
CA HIS A 44 -13.25 22.32 5.63
C HIS A 44 -14.01 21.95 4.35
N VAL A 45 -13.48 21.06 3.50
CA VAL A 45 -14.21 20.49 2.35
C VAL A 45 -15.09 19.32 2.81
N ILE A 46 -14.63 18.56 3.81
CA ILE A 46 -15.31 17.39 4.36
C ILE A 46 -16.40 17.78 5.38
N SER A 47 -16.26 18.94 6.04
CA SER A 47 -17.06 19.29 7.22
C SER A 47 -18.38 20.06 6.97
N PRO A 48 -18.65 20.71 5.81
CA PRO A 48 -19.98 21.27 5.56
C PRO A 48 -20.83 20.45 4.57
N GLN A 49 -20.24 19.55 3.77
CA GLN A 49 -20.96 18.77 2.75
C GLN A 49 -20.96 17.27 3.08
N VAL A 50 -22.15 16.75 3.41
CA VAL A 50 -22.39 15.32 3.72
C VAL A 50 -21.93 14.42 2.56
N ASP A 51 -22.16 14.86 1.31
CA ASP A 51 -21.82 14.10 0.11
C ASP A 51 -20.30 13.91 -0.06
N ALA A 52 -19.51 14.96 0.16
CA ALA A 52 -18.05 14.90 0.03
C ALA A 52 -17.44 13.96 1.08
N ARG A 53 -17.95 13.97 2.31
CA ARG A 53 -17.52 13.06 3.38
C ARG A 53 -17.88 11.60 3.07
N GLN A 54 -19.07 11.36 2.53
CA GLN A 54 -19.52 10.03 2.15
C GLN A 54 -18.71 9.47 0.98
N GLN A 55 -18.41 10.29 -0.04
CA GLN A 55 -17.57 9.91 -1.17
C GLN A 55 -16.15 9.56 -0.73
N VAL A 56 -15.52 10.39 0.12
CA VAL A 56 -14.20 10.09 0.68
C VAL A 56 -14.23 8.80 1.51
N GLY A 57 -15.30 8.58 2.28
CA GLY A 57 -15.52 7.33 3.00
C GLY A 57 -15.48 6.11 2.08
N TRP A 58 -16.31 6.11 1.03
CA TRP A 58 -16.37 5.01 0.07
C TRP A 58 -15.06 4.77 -0.66
N LEU A 59 -14.39 5.84 -1.12
CA LEU A 59 -13.11 5.73 -1.80
C LEU A 59 -12.05 5.09 -0.88
N MET A 60 -11.94 5.55 0.36
CA MET A 60 -10.99 4.98 1.31
C MET A 60 -11.32 3.53 1.68
N THR A 61 -12.61 3.16 1.76
CA THR A 61 -13.01 1.76 1.96
C THR A 61 -12.64 0.87 0.77
N LEU A 62 -12.72 1.38 -0.47
CA LEU A 62 -12.28 0.63 -1.65
C LEU A 62 -10.76 0.43 -1.67
N ILE A 63 -9.99 1.45 -1.31
CA ILE A 63 -8.52 1.33 -1.16
C ILE A 63 -8.20 0.34 -0.02
N ALA A 64 -8.96 0.38 1.07
CA ALA A 64 -8.80 -0.58 2.16
C ALA A 64 -9.02 -2.02 1.71
N ALA A 65 -10.08 -2.26 0.94
CA ALA A 65 -10.39 -3.58 0.41
C ALA A 65 -9.29 -4.11 -0.53
N ARG A 66 -8.71 -3.24 -1.37
CA ARG A 66 -7.55 -3.54 -2.22
C ARG A 66 -6.34 -3.97 -1.38
N ASP A 67 -6.01 -3.18 -0.35
CA ASP A 67 -4.84 -3.43 0.49
C ASP A 67 -5.00 -4.72 1.30
N ILE A 68 -6.17 -4.96 1.89
CA ILE A 68 -6.47 -6.22 2.60
C ILE A 68 -6.42 -7.41 1.65
N SER A 69 -6.99 -7.28 0.45
CA SER A 69 -6.96 -8.35 -0.56
C SER A 69 -5.54 -8.70 -0.98
N THR A 70 -4.71 -7.67 -1.21
CA THR A 70 -3.29 -7.85 -1.53
C THR A 70 -2.56 -8.54 -0.38
N ALA A 71 -2.79 -8.11 0.87
CA ALA A 71 -2.20 -8.74 2.04
C ALA A 71 -2.57 -10.24 2.14
N VAL A 72 -3.85 -10.58 1.98
CA VAL A 72 -4.32 -11.98 2.02
C VAL A 72 -3.66 -12.84 0.95
N ILE A 73 -3.54 -12.32 -0.27
CA ILE A 73 -2.85 -13.02 -1.38
C ILE A 73 -1.37 -13.27 -1.00
N LEU A 74 -0.67 -12.25 -0.51
CA LEU A 74 0.74 -12.35 -0.14
C LEU A 74 0.96 -13.33 1.02
N PHE A 75 0.12 -13.28 2.06
CA PHE A 75 0.17 -14.25 3.17
C PHE A 75 -0.09 -15.67 2.69
N THR A 76 -1.06 -15.86 1.78
CA THR A 76 -1.37 -17.17 1.20
C THR A 76 -0.19 -17.73 0.40
N PHE A 77 0.46 -16.90 -0.42
CA PHE A 77 1.64 -17.32 -1.18
C PHE A 77 2.84 -17.60 -0.29
N ALA A 78 3.06 -16.78 0.74
CA ALA A 78 4.09 -17.05 1.74
C ALA A 78 3.85 -18.38 2.48
N TYR A 79 2.61 -18.67 2.88
CA TYR A 79 2.24 -19.93 3.52
C TYR A 79 2.47 -21.13 2.61
N LYS A 80 2.10 -21.02 1.32
CA LYS A 80 2.30 -22.08 0.31
C LYS A 80 3.73 -22.17 -0.23
N GLY A 81 4.67 -21.33 0.24
CA GLY A 81 6.05 -21.31 -0.27
C GLY A 81 6.20 -20.78 -1.71
N LYS A 82 5.18 -20.10 -2.24
CA LYS A 82 5.12 -19.54 -3.60
C LYS A 82 5.81 -18.17 -3.66
N THR A 83 7.12 -18.14 -3.45
CA THR A 83 7.89 -16.89 -3.33
C THR A 83 7.93 -16.09 -4.62
N ARG A 84 7.97 -16.75 -5.79
CA ARG A 84 7.96 -16.07 -7.08
C ARG A 84 6.65 -15.35 -7.33
N GLU A 85 5.53 -16.02 -7.10
CA GLU A 85 4.20 -15.43 -7.26
C GLU A 85 3.96 -14.29 -6.27
N MET A 86 4.48 -14.42 -5.04
CA MET A 86 4.51 -13.33 -4.06
C MET A 86 5.28 -12.12 -4.60
N GLY A 87 6.47 -12.33 -5.17
CA GLY A 87 7.25 -11.27 -5.81
C GLY A 87 6.50 -10.59 -6.96
N THR A 88 5.86 -11.37 -7.84
CA THR A 88 5.07 -10.84 -8.96
C THR A 88 3.91 -9.97 -8.50
N VAL A 89 3.19 -10.37 -7.44
CA VAL A 89 2.09 -9.56 -6.89
C VAL A 89 2.62 -8.25 -6.30
N ILE A 90 3.75 -8.30 -5.56
CA ILE A 90 4.38 -7.09 -5.02
C ILE A 90 4.77 -6.14 -6.17
N LEU A 91 5.44 -6.64 -7.20
CA LEU A 91 5.84 -5.85 -8.36
C LEU A 91 4.62 -5.26 -9.10
N GLY A 92 3.57 -6.05 -9.31
CA GLY A 92 2.33 -5.57 -9.93
C GLY A 92 1.65 -4.47 -9.12
N SER A 93 1.71 -4.57 -7.79
CA SER A 93 1.13 -3.57 -6.89
C SER A 93 1.89 -2.23 -6.89
N LEU A 94 3.13 -2.16 -7.40
CA LEU A 94 3.89 -0.91 -7.46
C LEU A 94 3.24 0.17 -8.32
N ILE A 95 2.45 -0.22 -9.34
CA ILE A 95 1.71 0.72 -10.18
C ILE A 95 0.78 1.58 -9.31
N VAL A 96 0.16 0.94 -8.33
CA VAL A 96 -0.74 1.59 -7.38
C VAL A 96 0.04 2.50 -6.44
N CYS A 97 1.19 2.06 -5.93
CA CYS A 97 2.05 2.89 -5.10
C CYS A 97 2.57 4.13 -5.85
N ALA A 98 2.84 4.02 -7.15
CA ALA A 98 3.22 5.15 -7.99
C ALA A 98 2.07 6.15 -8.11
N ALA A 99 0.84 5.69 -8.35
CA ALA A 99 -0.35 6.53 -8.38
C ALA A 99 -0.59 7.25 -7.04
N ASP A 100 -0.45 6.53 -5.92
CA ASP A 100 -0.58 7.09 -4.57
C ASP A 100 0.50 8.15 -4.30
N SER A 101 1.75 7.90 -4.75
CA SER A 101 2.87 8.83 -4.61
C SER A 101 2.68 10.12 -5.41
N VAL A 102 2.22 10.03 -6.66
CA VAL A 102 1.90 11.20 -7.50
C VAL A 102 0.75 12.00 -6.89
N THR A 103 -0.27 11.32 -6.40
CA THR A 103 -1.41 11.98 -5.74
C THR A 103 -0.98 12.68 -4.46
N ALA A 104 -0.17 12.04 -3.62
CA ALA A 104 0.37 12.64 -2.41
C ALA A 104 1.30 13.81 -2.72
N TRP A 105 2.15 13.71 -3.75
CA TRP A 105 3.00 14.82 -4.19
C TRP A 105 2.14 16.04 -4.57
N THR A 106 1.14 15.83 -5.41
CA THR A 106 0.31 16.93 -5.94
C THR A 106 -0.60 17.55 -4.89
N ARG A 107 -1.05 16.77 -3.88
CA ARG A 107 -2.00 17.24 -2.87
C ARG A 107 -1.36 17.73 -1.57
N ARG A 108 -0.30 17.05 -1.11
CA ARG A 108 0.34 17.30 0.20
C ARG A 108 1.78 17.82 0.08
N GLY A 109 2.35 17.73 -1.12
CA GLY A 109 3.68 18.25 -1.43
C GLY A 109 4.76 17.18 -1.59
N PRO A 110 5.95 17.59 -2.04
CA PRO A 110 7.01 16.69 -2.49
C PRO A 110 7.53 15.76 -1.39
N ALA A 111 7.56 16.21 -0.13
CA ALA A 111 8.07 15.40 0.97
C ALA A 111 7.26 14.11 1.19
N THR A 112 5.92 14.20 1.16
CA THR A 112 5.05 13.01 1.34
C THR A 112 5.07 12.12 0.11
N GLY A 113 5.00 12.71 -1.09
CA GLY A 113 5.09 11.96 -2.35
C GLY A 113 6.40 11.17 -2.48
N LEU A 114 7.53 11.81 -2.16
CA LEU A 114 8.84 11.14 -2.14
C LEU A 114 8.94 10.06 -1.07
N GLY A 115 8.38 10.29 0.12
CA GLY A 115 8.34 9.28 1.18
C GLY A 115 7.63 8.00 0.75
N LEU A 116 6.47 8.12 0.09
CA LEU A 116 5.74 6.98 -0.47
C LEU A 116 6.51 6.30 -1.61
N LEU A 117 7.16 7.08 -2.47
CA LEU A 117 7.96 6.56 -3.58
C LEU A 117 9.18 5.75 -3.07
N VAL A 118 9.83 6.19 -2.00
CA VAL A 118 10.92 5.45 -1.37
C VAL A 118 10.40 4.12 -0.79
N GLY A 119 9.26 4.13 -0.11
CA GLY A 119 8.60 2.92 0.36
C GLY A 119 8.29 1.94 -0.78
N ALA A 120 7.75 2.46 -1.88
CA ALA A 120 7.48 1.69 -3.10
C ALA A 120 8.77 1.11 -3.71
N GLY A 121 9.86 1.88 -3.72
CA GLY A 121 11.18 1.42 -4.17
C GLY A 121 11.70 0.25 -3.34
N ILE A 122 11.59 0.33 -2.01
CA ILE A 122 11.96 -0.77 -1.10
C ILE A 122 11.12 -2.01 -1.41
N TRP A 123 9.80 -1.86 -1.56
CA TRP A 123 8.93 -2.98 -1.93
C TRP A 123 9.27 -3.53 -3.31
N GLY A 124 9.69 -2.69 -4.26
CA GLY A 124 10.11 -3.14 -5.58
C GLY A 124 11.39 -3.96 -5.56
N VAL A 125 12.38 -3.58 -4.74
CA VAL A 125 13.59 -4.40 -4.52
C VAL A 125 13.22 -5.75 -3.91
N ILE A 126 12.32 -5.77 -2.92
CA ILE A 126 11.82 -7.00 -2.30
C ILE A 126 11.09 -7.88 -3.32
N GLY A 127 10.17 -7.30 -4.09
CA GLY A 127 9.40 -8.01 -5.11
C GLY A 127 10.30 -8.60 -6.20
N TYR A 128 11.31 -7.84 -6.64
CA TYR A 128 12.29 -8.30 -7.63
C TYR A 128 13.10 -9.48 -7.10
N GLY A 129 13.66 -9.38 -5.89
CA GLY A 129 14.45 -10.47 -5.29
C GLY A 129 13.64 -11.73 -4.94
N LEU A 130 12.31 -11.61 -4.87
CA LEU A 130 11.40 -12.75 -4.71
C LEU A 130 11.03 -13.41 -6.04
N ALA A 131 10.87 -12.62 -7.10
CA ALA A 131 10.43 -13.08 -8.41
C ALA A 131 11.57 -13.70 -9.26
N PHE A 132 12.79 -13.20 -9.12
CA PHE A 132 13.94 -13.50 -9.99
C PHE A 132 15.19 -13.88 -9.20
#